data_AF-A0A936DG50-F1
#
_entry.id   AF-A0A936DG50-F1
#
_cell.length_a   1.000
_cell.length_b   1.000
_cell.length_c   1.000
_cell.angle_alpha   90.00
_cell.angle_beta   90.00
_cell.angle_gamma   90.00
#
_symmetry.space_group_name_H-M   'P 1'
#
loop_
_entity.id
_entity.type
_entity.pdbx_description
1 polymer ?
#
loop_
_entity_poly.entity_id
_entity_poly.type
_entity_poly.pdbx_seq_one_letter_code
_entity_poly.pdbx_strand_id
1 'polypeptide(L)' 'MPADDLAALAQPVDVNTAGADELASLPGVGPAIAARIVAGRPFVSVDALLRVRGIGPKTLARLRVRARVYAD' A
#
# COMPACT_ATOMS: atom_id res chain seq x y z
N MET A 1 -13.36 -15.95 -11.29
CA MET A 1 -13.10 -14.86 -10.33
C MET A 1 -11.70 -14.32 -10.62
N PRO A 2 -11.55 -13.10 -11.15
CA PRO A 2 -10.25 -12.45 -11.25
C PRO A 2 -9.62 -12.27 -9.86
N ALA A 3 -8.28 -12.28 -9.80
CA ALA A 3 -7.53 -12.14 -8.54
C ALA A 3 -7.83 -10.83 -7.77
N ASP A 4 -8.32 -9.81 -8.48
CA ASP A 4 -8.73 -8.53 -7.90
C ASP A 4 -9.96 -8.65 -6.97
N ASP A 5 -10.86 -9.62 -7.20
CA ASP A 5 -12.07 -9.80 -6.37
C ASP A 5 -11.73 -10.36 -4.98
N LEU A 6 -10.70 -11.21 -4.87
CA LEU A 6 -10.26 -11.77 -3.58
C LEU A 6 -9.54 -10.71 -2.73
N ALA A 7 -8.89 -9.74 -3.38
CA ALA A 7 -8.20 -8.66 -2.69
C ALA A 7 -9.19 -7.74 -1.94
N ALA A 8 -10.42 -7.57 -2.43
CA ALA A 8 -11.44 -6.75 -1.77
C ALA A 8 -11.96 -7.34 -0.44
N LEU A 9 -11.77 -8.65 -0.20
CA LEU A 9 -12.19 -9.32 1.04
C LEU A 9 -11.12 -9.30 2.14
N ALA A 10 -9.88 -8.96 1.80
CA ALA A 10 -8.78 -8.97 2.74
C ALA A 10 -8.71 -7.66 3.53
N GLN A 11 -8.35 -7.74 4.81
CA GLN A 11 -8.30 -6.61 5.72
C GLN A 11 -7.45 -5.46 5.15
N PRO A 12 -7.83 -4.20 5.41
CA PRO A 12 -7.04 -3.05 5.02
C PRO A 12 -5.68 -3.05 5.71
N VAL A 13 -4.64 -2.63 5.00
CA VAL A 13 -3.26 -2.56 5.49
C VAL A 13 -2.92 -1.11 5.80
N ASP A 14 -2.50 -0.84 7.03
CA ASP A 14 -2.02 0.48 7.41
C ASP A 14 -0.58 0.70 6.96
N VAL A 15 -0.38 1.71 6.10
CA VAL A 15 0.93 1.98 5.52
C VAL A 15 1.96 2.50 6.51
N ASN A 16 1.53 3.05 7.65
CA ASN A 16 2.41 3.58 8.68
C ASN A 16 2.86 2.54 9.70
N THR A 17 2.11 1.44 9.88
CA THR A 17 2.37 0.47 10.95
C THR A 17 2.66 -0.95 10.44
N ALA A 18 2.09 -1.36 9.30
CA ALA A 18 2.21 -2.73 8.77
C ALA A 18 3.66 -3.19 8.54
N GLY A 19 3.90 -4.49 8.61
CA GLY A 19 5.20 -5.09 8.27
C GLY A 19 5.52 -5.01 6.77
N ALA A 20 6.79 -5.19 6.40
CA ALA A 20 7.20 -5.17 4.99
C ALA A 20 6.51 -6.27 4.15
N ASP A 21 6.34 -7.47 4.69
CA ASP A 21 5.66 -8.58 4.00
C ASP A 21 4.18 -8.32 3.80
N GLU A 22 3.53 -7.72 4.80
CA GLU A 22 2.13 -7.31 4.71
C GLU A 22 1.93 -6.21 3.66
N LEU A 23 2.82 -5.22 3.62
CA LEU A 23 2.84 -4.21 2.56
C LEU A 23 3.07 -4.82 1.18
N ALA A 24 3.93 -5.84 1.07
CA ALA A 24 4.18 -6.56 -0.18
C ALA A 24 2.98 -7.41 -0.65
N SER A 25 1.96 -7.60 0.19
CA SER A 25 0.70 -8.22 -0.21
C SER A 25 -0.24 -7.26 -0.96
N LEU A 26 0.07 -5.96 -0.97
CA LEU A 26 -0.74 -4.96 -1.65
C LEU A 26 -0.56 -5.01 -3.18
N PRO A 27 -1.62 -4.75 -3.96
CA PRO A 27 -1.60 -4.89 -5.41
C PRO A 27 -0.59 -3.96 -6.07
N GLY A 28 0.44 -4.54 -6.70
CA GLY A 28 1.51 -3.80 -7.37
C GLY A 28 2.60 -3.29 -6.42
N VAL A 29 2.66 -3.77 -5.18
CA VAL A 29 3.74 -3.53 -4.22
C VAL A 29 4.55 -4.80 -4.06
N GLY A 30 5.71 -4.87 -4.70
CA GLY A 30 6.69 -5.93 -4.43
C GLY A 30 7.61 -5.58 -3.25
N PRO A 31 8.51 -6.49 -2.84
CA PRO A 31 9.42 -6.30 -1.69
C PRO A 31 10.22 -4.98 -1.75
N ALA A 32 10.69 -4.61 -2.95
CA ALA A 32 11.44 -3.37 -3.14
C ALA A 32 10.60 -2.10 -2.91
N ILE A 33 9.30 -2.13 -3.25
CA ILE A 33 8.40 -1.00 -3.00
C ILE A 33 8.00 -0.99 -1.53
N ALA A 34 7.70 -2.15 -0.93
CA ALA A 34 7.40 -2.28 0.49
C ALA A 34 8.52 -1.70 1.37
N ALA A 35 9.78 -2.03 1.08
CA ALA A 35 10.94 -1.46 1.77
C ALA A 35 11.00 0.07 1.68
N ARG A 36 10.67 0.65 0.51
CA ARG A 36 10.61 2.11 0.34
C ARG A 36 9.44 2.75 1.07
N ILE A 37 8.30 2.06 1.18
CA ILE A 37 7.17 2.53 1.99
C ILE A 37 7.62 2.60 3.45
N VAL A 38 8.21 1.53 4.00
CA VAL A 38 8.72 1.50 5.38
C VAL A 38 9.74 2.64 5.61
N ALA A 39 10.69 2.82 4.70
CA ALA A 39 11.69 3.88 4.80
C ALA A 39 11.13 5.30 4.62
N GLY A 40 9.96 5.44 3.97
CA GLY A 40 9.32 6.73 3.65
C GLY A 40 8.28 7.19 4.66
N ARG A 41 8.07 6.45 5.76
CA ARG A 41 7.13 6.81 6.83
C ARG A 41 7.54 8.12 7.53
N PRO A 42 6.58 8.88 8.08
CA PRO A 42 5.12 8.66 8.04
C PRO A 42 4.46 9.25 6.78
N PHE A 43 3.31 8.67 6.41
CA PHE A 43 2.42 9.18 5.37
C PHE A 43 1.17 9.81 6.00
N VAL A 44 0.87 11.04 5.60
CA VAL A 44 -0.32 11.79 6.06
C VAL A 44 -1.62 11.32 5.40
N SER A 45 -1.51 10.58 4.29
CA SER A 45 -2.64 10.04 3.53
C SER A 45 -2.13 8.98 2.56
N VAL A 46 -3.03 8.14 2.04
CA VAL A 46 -2.70 7.14 1.01
C VAL A 46 -2.12 7.83 -0.24
N ASP A 47 -2.61 9.02 -0.59
CA ASP A 47 -2.12 9.85 -1.69
C ASP A 47 -0.63 10.20 -1.58
N ALA A 48 -0.11 10.33 -0.35
CA ALA A 48 1.30 10.62 -0.11
C ALA A 48 2.23 9.49 -0.60
N LEU A 49 1.71 8.29 -0.85
CA LEU A 49 2.47 7.17 -1.43
C LEU A 49 2.97 7.46 -2.86
N LEU A 50 2.44 8.48 -3.57
CA LEU A 50 2.99 8.92 -4.85
C LEU A 50 4.44 9.41 -4.75
N ARG A 51 4.91 9.76 -3.54
CA ARG A 51 6.31 10.13 -3.28
C ARG A 51 7.24 8.91 -3.28
N VAL A 52 6.70 7.70 -3.18
CA VAL A 52 7.47 6.45 -3.19
C VAL A 52 7.80 6.07 -4.62
N ARG A 53 9.11 6.03 -4.96
CA ARG A 53 9.58 5.59 -6.27
C ARG A 53 9.00 4.22 -6.64
N GLY A 54 8.34 4.13 -7.78
CA GLY A 54 7.67 2.92 -8.27
C GLY A 54 6.16 2.91 -8.05
N ILE A 55 5.61 3.85 -7.28
CA ILE A 55 4.17 4.05 -7.13
C ILE A 55 3.73 5.21 -8.03
N GLY A 56 3.13 4.87 -9.18
CA GLY A 56 2.46 5.83 -10.05
C GLY A 56 0.94 5.88 -9.82
N PRO A 57 0.20 6.76 -10.53
CA PRO A 57 -1.25 6.92 -10.37
C PRO A 57 -2.05 5.62 -10.51
N LYS A 58 -1.66 4.74 -11.45
CA LYS A 58 -2.30 3.43 -11.65
C LYS A 58 -2.11 2.50 -10.45
N THR A 59 -0.91 2.48 -9.88
CA THR A 59 -0.64 1.69 -8.67
C THR A 59 -1.38 2.27 -7.48
N LEU A 60 -1.35 3.60 -7.31
CA LEU A 60 -2.09 4.28 -6.25
C LEU A 60 -3.59 3.96 -6.29
N ALA A 61 -4.21 4.00 -7.47
CA ALA A 61 -5.63 3.66 -7.62
C ALA A 61 -5.96 2.26 -7.09
N ARG A 62 -5.10 1.26 -7.37
CA ARG A 62 -5.24 -0.09 -6.81
C ARG A 62 -4.97 -0.14 -5.31
N LEU A 63 -3.97 0.63 -4.85
CA LEU A 63 -3.65 0.68 -3.43
C LEU A 63 -4.80 1.24 -2.60
N ARG A 64 -5.53 2.24 -3.08
CA ARG A 64 -6.68 2.83 -2.35
C ARG A 64 -7.78 1.82 -1.99
N VAL A 65 -7.84 0.66 -2.66
CA VAL A 65 -8.78 -0.41 -2.30
C VAL A 65 -8.47 -0.95 -0.90
N ARG A 66 -7.18 -1.10 -0.56
CA ARG A 66 -6.73 -1.81 0.66
C ARG A 66 -5.81 -1.02 1.58
N ALA A 67 -5.04 -0.06 1.08
CA ALA A 67 -4.16 0.77 1.88
C ALA A 67 -4.98 1.78 2.69
N ARG A 68 -4.60 1.98 3.95
CA ARG A 68 -5.19 2.97 4.87
C ARG A 68 -4.08 3.74 5.59
N VAL A 69 -4.46 4.89 6.10
CA VAL A 69 -3.70 5.68 7.09
C VAL A 69 -4.69 5.92 8.23
N TYR A 70 -4.33 5.50 9.43
CA TYR A 70 -5.08 5.82 10.64
C TYR A 70 -4.37 6.97 11.35
N ALA A 71 -5.16 7.85 11.99
CA ALA A 71 -4.62 8.71 13.03
C ALA A 71 -4.41 7.81 14.25
N ASP A 72 -3.22 7.84 14.84
CA ASP A 72 -3.00 7.31 16.20
C ASP A 72 -4.01 7.94 17.19
#